data_AF-X1LU15-F1
#
_entry.id   AF-X1LU15-F1
#
_cell.length_a   1.000
_cell.length_b   1.000
_cell.length_c   1.000
_cell.angle_alpha   90.00
_cell.angle_beta   90.00
_cell.angle_gamma   90.00
#
_symmetry.space_group_name_H-M   'P 1'
#
loop_
_entity.id
_entity.type
_entity.pdbx_description
1 polymer ?
#
loop_
_entity_poly.entity_id
_entity_poly.type
_entity_poly.pdbx_seq_one_letter_code
_entity_poly.pdbx_strand_id
1 'polypeptide(L)' 'TVRYYNVDRFTKFWFGLVNNGIWIAPHADEHWTVSVQHAEEDIAKALAVIRNIVPDLK' A
#
# COMPACT_ATOMS: atom_id res chain seq x y z
N THR A 1 18.03 -14.35 -4.31
CA THR A 1 18.66 -13.25 -3.55
C THR A 1 17.57 -12.49 -2.84
N VAL A 2 17.44 -12.67 -1.51
CA VAL A 2 16.43 -11.95 -0.73
C VAL A 2 16.82 -10.47 -0.73
N ARG A 3 16.00 -9.63 -1.37
CA ARG A 3 16.17 -8.18 -1.28
C ARG A 3 15.70 -7.78 0.11
N TYR A 4 16.63 -7.35 0.96
CA TYR A 4 16.29 -6.66 2.21
C TYR A 4 15.52 -5.39 1.82
N TYR A 5 14.20 -5.40 1.99
CA TYR A 5 13.41 -4.19 1.87
C TYR A 5 13.65 -3.33 3.12
N ASN A 6 13.48 -2.02 2.99
CA ASN A 6 13.56 -1.13 4.15
C ASN A 6 12.27 -1.30 4.97
N VAL A 7 12.38 -1.98 6.12
CA VAL A 7 11.25 -2.30 7.00
C VAL A 7 10.55 -1.03 7.48
N ASP A 8 11.30 -0.02 7.93
CA ASP A 8 10.73 1.24 8.42
C ASP A 8 9.92 1.95 7.33
N ARG A 9 10.44 1.99 6.11
CA ARG A 9 9.75 2.59 4.96
C ARG A 9 8.48 1.81 4.61
N PHE A 10 8.53 0.49 4.67
CA PHE A 10 7.35 -0.36 4.45
C PHE A 10 6.30 -0.17 5.55
N THR A 11 6.71 -0.12 6.82
CA THR A 11 5.80 0.14 7.94
C THR A 11 5.13 1.50 7.82
N LYS A 12 5.88 2.57 7.48
CA LYS A 12 5.29 3.89 7.23
C LYS A 12 4.33 3.89 6.05
N PHE A 13 4.66 3.18 4.97
CA PHE A 13 3.77 3.01 3.82
C PHE A 13 2.47 2.32 4.21
N TRP A 14 2.56 1.21 4.95
CA TRP A 14 1.40 0.44 5.41
C TRP A 14 0.47 1.29 6.29
N PHE A 15 1.02 2.02 7.27
CA PHE A 15 0.21 2.95 8.08
C PHE A 15 -0.36 4.09 7.24
N GLY A 16 0.39 4.61 6.26
CA GLY A 16 -0.12 5.63 5.33
C GLY A 16 -1.33 5.14 4.54
N LEU A 17 -1.37 3.87 4.12
CA LEU A 17 -2.51 3.28 3.44
C LEU A 17 -3.70 3.07 4.38
N VAL A 18 -3.49 2.41 5.52
CA VAL A 18 -4.58 2.05 6.45
C VAL A 18 -5.22 3.31 7.05
N ASN A 19 -4.44 4.34 7.37
CA ASN A 19 -4.96 5.63 7.86
C ASN A 19 -5.78 6.39 6.80
N ASN A 20 -5.66 6.02 5.52
CA ASN A 20 -6.45 6.55 4.41
C ASN A 20 -7.49 5.54 3.89
N GLY A 21 -7.80 4.50 4.66
CA GLY A 21 -8.86 3.54 4.36
C GLY A 21 -8.50 2.46 3.34
N ILE A 22 -7.22 2.28 3.01
CA ILE A 22 -6.75 1.19 2.12
C ILE A 22 -6.11 0.10 2.97
N TRP A 23 -6.75 -1.08 3.02
CA TRP A 23 -6.22 -2.24 3.74
C TRP A 23 -5.44 -3.15 2.81
N ILE A 24 -4.23 -3.52 3.22
CA ILE A 24 -3.37 -4.49 2.55
C ILE A 24 -2.78 -5.44 3.59
N ALA A 25 -2.27 -6.58 3.14
CA ALA A 25 -1.50 -7.48 3.98
C ALA A 25 -0.36 -6.72 4.70
N PRO A 26 -0.16 -6.93 6.02
CA PRO A 26 0.81 -6.18 6.83
C PRO A 26 2.25 -6.67 6.67
N HIS A 27 2.50 -7.71 5.88
CA HIS A 27 3.82 -8.29 5.68
C HIS A 27 4.25 -8.24 4.20
N ALA A 28 5.55 -8.04 3.98
CA ALA A 28 6.12 -7.89 2.64
C ALA A 28 6.29 -9.22 1.88
N ASP A 29 6.14 -10.36 2.56
CA ASP A 29 6.10 -11.71 1.99
C ASP A 29 4.69 -12.15 1.57
N GLU A 30 3.70 -11.26 1.71
CA GLU A 30 2.34 -11.48 1.22
C GLU A 30 2.04 -10.68 -0.06
N HIS A 31 1.28 -11.30 -0.96
CA HIS A 31 0.77 -10.63 -2.16
C HIS A 31 -0.52 -9.88 -1.88
N TRP A 32 -0.76 -8.79 -2.61
CA TRP A 32 -2.06 -8.14 -2.61
C TRP A 32 -3.00 -8.83 -3.59
N THR A 33 -4.28 -8.84 -3.26
CA THR A 33 -5.31 -9.44 -4.10
C THR A 33 -6.26 -8.35 -4.58
N VAL A 34 -6.67 -8.46 -5.84
CA VAL A 34 -7.73 -7.66 -6.45
C VAL A 34 -8.82 -8.63 -6.87
N SER A 35 -10.08 -8.20 -6.78
CA SER A 35 -11.24 -9.02 -7.12
C SER A 35 -12.12 -8.32 -8.15
N VAL A 36 -13.05 -9.06 -8.74
CA VAL A 36 -14.06 -8.54 -9.68
C VAL A 36 -15.01 -7.51 -9.05
N GLN A 37 -15.03 -7.39 -7.71
CA GLN A 37 -15.79 -6.39 -6.98
C GLN A 37 -15.09 -5.03 -6.88
N HIS A 38 -13.78 -4.96 -7.17
CA HIS A 38 -13.07 -3.68 -7.20
C HIS A 38 -13.42 -2.95 -8.50
N ALA A 39 -14.11 -1.83 -8.37
CA ALA A 39 -14.45 -0.97 -9.51
C ALA A 39 -13.25 -0.09 -9.90
N GLU A 40 -13.32 0.54 -11.07
CA GLU A 40 -12.28 1.49 -11.52
C GLU A 40 -12.08 2.63 -10.50
N GLU A 41 -13.16 3.08 -9.87
CA GLU A 41 -13.13 4.12 -8.84
C GLU A 41 -12.35 3.69 -7.59
N ASP A 42 -12.42 2.42 -7.21
CA ASP A 42 -11.67 1.89 -6.05
C ASP A 42 -10.17 1.87 -6.35
N ILE A 43 -9.80 1.44 -7.56
CA ILE A 43 -8.42 1.46 -8.05
C ILE A 43 -7.91 2.91 -8.10
N ALA A 44 -8.72 3.84 -8.63
CA ALA A 44 -8.36 5.25 -8.74
C ALA A 44 -8.13 5.88 -7.34
N LYS A 45 -8.99 5.59 -6.36
CA LYS A 45 -8.83 6.04 -4.96
C LYS A 45 -7.55 5.49 -4.34
N ALA A 46 -7.28 4.20 -4.49
CA ALA A 46 -6.06 3.58 -3.96
C ALA A 46 -4.79 4.23 -4.57
N LEU A 47 -4.76 4.44 -5.88
CA LEU A 47 -3.65 5.10 -6.57
C LEU A 47 -3.49 6.58 -6.14
N ALA A 48 -4.59 7.29 -5.91
CA ALA A 48 -4.55 8.67 -5.42
C ALA A 48 -3.94 8.75 -4.01
N VAL A 49 -4.33 7.85 -3.10
CA VAL A 49 -3.75 7.72 -1.76
C VAL A 49 -2.26 7.41 -1.85
N ILE A 50 -1.86 6.42 -2.65
CA ILE A 50 -0.44 6.03 -2.83
C ILE A 50 0.39 7.24 -3.31
N ARG A 51 -0.09 7.96 -4.34
CA ARG A 51 0.61 9.14 -4.88
C ARG A 51 0.74 10.26 -3.84
N ASN A 52 -0.22 10.39 -2.94
CA ASN A 52 -0.20 11.38 -1.86
C ASN A 52 0.80 11.01 -0.75
N ILE A 53 0.86 9.74 -0.32
CA ILE A 53 1.68 9.35 0.84
C ILE A 53 3.15 9.08 0.50
N VAL A 54 3.47 8.62 -0.72
CA VAL A 54 4.83 8.18 -1.08
C VAL A 54 5.90 9.27 -0.96
N PRO A 55 5.67 10.54 -1.33
CA PRO A 55 6.65 11.62 -1.18
C PRO A 55 7.14 11.84 0.26
N ASP A 56 6.32 11.52 1.26
CA ASP A 56 6.62 11.74 2.67
C ASP A 56 7.33 10.54 3.34
N LEU A 57 7.51 9.43 2.61
CA LEU A 57 8.18 8.23 3.12
C LEU A 57 9.70 8.37 3.05
N LYS A 58 10.27 9.06 4.04
CA LYS A 58 11.73 9.10 4.30
C LYS A 58 12.21 7.86 5.05
#